data_AF-A0A969PSA3-F1
#
_entry.id   AF-A0A969PSA3-F1
#
_cell.length_a   1.000
_cell.length_b   1.000
_cell.length_c   1.000
_cell.angle_alpha   90.00
_cell.angle_beta   90.00
_cell.angle_gamma   90.00
#
_symmetry.space_group_name_H-M   'P 1'
#
loop_
_entity.id
_entity.type
_entity.pdbx_description
1 polymer ?
#
loop_
_entity_poly.entity_id
_entity_poly.type
_entity_poly.pdbx_seq_one_letter_code
_entity_poly.pdbx_strand_id
1 'polypeptide(L)'
;MEELETTIFQVIEQAGWLAPLIFVLLHLFRPFLFLPVVIVCMAGGYFFGFVQGSLYSIAGLALMSAAFYAVVQKLPRFRERVARLKKKVFHDRQMTVGQVMILRMLPFVHFHLLSLYLMEMTSNFRSYMTYSVLGIILPAMLFTGFGHILVELSWVYALPILGLLAAAFFYLGRREERPDPIRPSPSRAG
;
A
#
# COMPACT_ATOMS: atom_id res chain seq x y z
N MET A 1 -8.65 25.88 -38.77
CA MET A 1 -8.86 25.72 -37.31
C MET A 1 -9.55 24.39 -36.99
N GLU A 2 -10.42 23.87 -37.85
CA GLU A 2 -11.04 22.54 -37.72
C GLU A 2 -10.05 21.34 -37.75
N GLU A 3 -8.95 21.43 -38.52
CA GLU A 3 -7.91 20.38 -38.55
C GLU A 3 -7.10 20.26 -37.25
N LEU A 4 -6.94 21.36 -36.50
CA LEU A 4 -6.20 21.35 -35.24
C LEU A 4 -7.05 20.73 -34.13
N GLU A 5 -8.35 21.06 -34.10
CA GLU A 5 -9.30 20.47 -33.17
C GLU A 5 -9.41 18.96 -33.40
N THR A 6 -9.58 18.50 -34.64
CA THR A 6 -9.65 17.06 -34.96
C THR A 6 -8.37 16.30 -34.62
N THR A 7 -7.19 16.89 -34.84
CA THR A 7 -5.91 16.27 -34.45
C THR A 7 -5.78 16.16 -32.94
N ILE A 8 -6.18 17.19 -32.18
CA ILE A 8 -6.16 17.17 -30.72
C ILE A 8 -7.15 16.14 -30.18
N PHE A 9 -8.37 16.07 -30.72
CA PHE A 9 -9.35 15.06 -30.33
C PHE A 9 -8.89 13.64 -30.64
N GLN A 10 -8.23 13.40 -31.77
CA GLN A 10 -7.63 12.10 -32.09
C GLN A 10 -6.46 11.73 -31.16
N VAL A 11 -5.61 12.68 -30.79
CA VAL A 11 -4.54 12.45 -29.81
C VAL A 11 -5.09 12.18 -28.41
N ILE A 12 -6.20 12.83 -28.03
CA ILE A 12 -6.88 12.62 -26.75
C ILE A 12 -7.62 11.27 -26.71
N GLU A 13 -8.33 10.89 -27.79
CA GLU A 13 -8.91 9.54 -27.93
C GLU A 13 -7.83 8.46 -27.92
N GLN A 14 -6.68 8.74 -28.56
CA GLN A 14 -5.51 7.86 -28.51
C GLN A 14 -4.71 7.98 -27.21
N ALA A 15 -4.97 8.92 -26.30
CA ALA A 15 -4.28 8.97 -25.00
C ALA A 15 -4.94 8.06 -23.96
N GLY A 16 -6.17 7.59 -24.22
CA GLY A 16 -6.94 6.75 -23.29
C GLY A 16 -6.25 5.43 -22.89
N TRP A 17 -5.45 4.82 -23.79
CA TRP A 17 -4.70 3.60 -23.47
C TRP A 17 -3.45 3.84 -22.60
N LEU A 18 -2.95 5.08 -22.54
CA LEU A 18 -1.81 5.41 -21.68
C LEU A 18 -2.23 5.52 -20.21
N ALA A 19 -3.49 5.84 -19.91
CA ALA A 19 -3.96 5.99 -18.54
C ALA A 19 -3.75 4.73 -17.68
N PRO A 20 -4.10 3.51 -18.13
CA PRO A 20 -3.74 2.26 -17.43
C PRO A 20 -2.24 2.09 -17.21
N LEU A 21 -1.42 2.39 -18.21
CA LEU A 21 0.03 2.24 -18.13
C LEU A 21 0.62 3.21 -17.09
N ILE A 22 0.22 4.47 -17.14
CA ILE A 22 0.62 5.50 -16.17
C ILE A 22 0.19 5.09 -14.76
N PHE A 23 -1.01 4.54 -14.60
CA PHE A 23 -1.53 4.07 -13.32
C PHE A 23 -0.74 2.87 -12.75
N VAL A 24 -0.34 1.92 -13.61
CA VAL A 24 0.54 0.80 -13.22
C VAL A 24 1.93 1.32 -12.82
N LEU A 25 2.46 2.30 -13.55
CA LEU A 25 3.73 2.95 -13.18
C LEU A 25 3.62 3.74 -11.88
N LEU A 26 2.48 4.39 -11.62
CA LEU A 26 2.22 5.09 -10.37
C LEU A 26 2.34 4.14 -9.16
N HIS A 27 1.86 2.91 -9.28
CA HIS A 27 2.05 1.88 -8.26
C HIS A 27 3.52 1.53 -8.00
N LEU A 28 4.35 1.54 -9.04
CA LEU A 28 5.79 1.29 -8.94
C LEU A 28 6.51 2.48 -8.29
N PHE A 29 6.15 3.71 -8.66
CA PHE A 29 6.80 4.92 -8.18
C PHE A 29 6.25 5.48 -6.87
N ARG A 30 5.13 4.94 -6.36
CA ARG A 30 4.48 5.41 -5.12
C ARG A 30 5.43 5.62 -3.93
N PRO A 31 6.48 4.80 -3.66
CA PRO A 31 7.29 5.01 -2.47
C PRO A 31 8.17 6.26 -2.59
N PHE A 32 8.55 6.65 -3.82
CA PHE A 32 9.28 7.90 -4.07
C PHE A 32 8.38 9.12 -3.92
N LEU A 33 7.08 8.95 -4.17
CA LEU A 33 6.05 9.97 -4.02
C LEU A 33 5.41 9.98 -2.63
N PHE A 34 5.86 9.10 -1.73
CA PHE A 34 5.28 8.90 -0.39
C PHE A 34 3.76 8.65 -0.40
N LEU A 35 3.25 8.03 -1.47
CA LEU A 35 1.82 7.75 -1.63
C LEU A 35 1.45 6.42 -0.95
N PRO A 36 0.47 6.42 -0.04
CA PRO A 36 -0.08 5.19 0.54
C PRO A 36 -0.73 4.31 -0.52
N VAL A 37 -0.52 2.99 -0.41
CA VAL A 37 -1.09 1.98 -1.34
C VAL A 37 -2.60 2.14 -1.50
N VAL A 38 -3.30 2.37 -0.38
CA VAL A 38 -4.76 2.47 -0.35
C VAL A 38 -5.26 3.61 -1.24
N ILE A 39 -4.62 4.77 -1.19
CA ILE A 39 -5.01 5.94 -2.01
C ILE A 39 -4.88 5.61 -3.50
N VAL A 40 -3.78 4.95 -3.89
CA VAL A 40 -3.55 4.60 -5.30
C VAL A 40 -4.55 3.54 -5.78
N CYS A 41 -4.83 2.50 -4.99
CA CYS A 41 -5.85 1.51 -5.35
C CYS A 41 -7.26 2.13 -5.46
N MET A 42 -7.62 3.02 -4.53
CA MET A 42 -8.91 3.73 -4.58
C MET A 42 -9.02 4.61 -5.83
N ALA A 43 -7.94 5.32 -6.20
CA ALA A 43 -7.89 6.06 -7.45
C ALA A 43 -8.14 5.15 -8.66
N GLY A 44 -7.66 3.90 -8.63
CA GLY A 44 -7.94 2.90 -9.66
C GLY A 44 -9.43 2.63 -9.83
N GLY A 45 -10.14 2.45 -8.73
CA GLY A 45 -11.60 2.25 -8.75
C GLY A 45 -12.38 3.49 -9.16
N TYR A 46 -11.88 4.65 -8.77
CA TYR A 46 -12.43 5.96 -9.15
C TYR A 46 -12.33 6.20 -10.66
N PHE A 47 -11.16 5.98 -11.27
CA PHE A 47 -10.91 6.31 -12.68
C PHE A 47 -11.28 5.19 -13.66
N PHE A 48 -11.11 3.92 -13.29
CA PHE A 48 -11.28 2.77 -14.20
C PHE A 48 -12.42 1.83 -13.79
N GLY A 49 -13.14 2.14 -12.71
CA GLY A 49 -14.15 1.27 -12.15
C GLY A 49 -13.56 0.04 -11.43
N PHE A 50 -14.44 -0.78 -10.86
CA PHE A 50 -14.02 -1.90 -10.01
C PHE A 50 -13.17 -2.94 -10.75
N VAL A 51 -13.62 -3.43 -11.91
CA VAL A 51 -12.99 -4.56 -12.60
C VAL A 51 -11.63 -4.17 -13.20
N GLN A 52 -11.60 -3.13 -14.04
CA GLN A 52 -10.35 -2.70 -14.67
C GLN A 52 -9.39 -2.07 -13.66
N GLY A 53 -9.91 -1.26 -12.72
CA GLY A 53 -9.12 -0.68 -11.64
C GLY A 53 -8.46 -1.75 -10.76
N SER A 54 -9.15 -2.86 -10.47
CA SER A 54 -8.58 -3.96 -9.70
C SER A 54 -7.48 -4.66 -10.48
N LEU A 55 -7.72 -4.93 -11.77
CA LEU A 55 -6.73 -5.57 -12.64
C LEU A 55 -5.45 -4.74 -12.74
N TYR A 56 -5.58 -3.43 -12.97
CA TYR A 56 -4.42 -2.53 -13.06
C TYR A 56 -3.72 -2.36 -11.71
N SER A 57 -4.47 -2.32 -10.60
CA SER A 57 -3.88 -2.25 -9.25
C SER A 57 -3.09 -3.51 -8.92
N ILE A 58 -3.64 -4.70 -9.25
CA ILE A 58 -2.93 -5.98 -9.09
C ILE A 58 -1.67 -6.01 -9.94
N ALA A 59 -1.74 -5.58 -11.21
CA ALA A 59 -0.59 -5.52 -12.10
C ALA A 59 0.51 -4.58 -11.55
N GLY A 60 0.14 -3.38 -11.11
CA GLY A 60 1.08 -2.41 -10.52
C GLY A 60 1.71 -2.90 -9.20
N LEU A 61 0.92 -3.51 -8.33
CA LEU A 61 1.40 -4.12 -7.09
C LEU A 61 2.34 -5.31 -7.36
N ALA A 62 2.01 -6.16 -8.34
CA ALA A 62 2.85 -7.27 -8.75
C ALA A 62 4.19 -6.78 -9.33
N LEU A 63 4.15 -5.76 -10.18
CA LEU A 63 5.35 -5.12 -10.73
C LEU A 63 6.22 -4.54 -9.62
N MET A 64 5.61 -3.86 -8.63
CA MET A 64 6.32 -3.34 -7.47
C MET A 64 7.00 -4.44 -6.65
N SER A 65 6.30 -5.56 -6.43
CA SER A 65 6.86 -6.74 -5.76
C SER A 65 8.06 -7.32 -6.53
N ALA A 66 7.94 -7.46 -7.86
CA ALA A 66 9.02 -7.96 -8.70
C ALA A 66 10.25 -7.02 -8.66
N ALA A 67 10.03 -5.72 -8.81
CA ALA A 67 11.09 -4.71 -8.72
C ALA A 67 11.77 -4.74 -7.35
N PHE A 68 10.98 -4.84 -6.27
CA PHE A 68 11.49 -4.92 -4.92
C PHE A 68 12.35 -6.18 -4.69
N TYR A 69 11.91 -7.34 -5.19
CA TYR A 69 12.70 -8.57 -5.16
C TYR A 69 14.05 -8.41 -5.86
N ALA A 70 14.04 -7.82 -7.06
CA ALA A 70 15.26 -7.58 -7.82
C ALA A 70 16.24 -6.64 -7.08
N VAL A 71 15.73 -5.58 -6.44
CA VAL A 71 16.56 -4.66 -5.64
C VAL A 71 17.18 -5.37 -4.44
N VAL A 72 16.40 -6.14 -3.67
CA VAL A 72 16.89 -6.86 -2.47
C VAL A 72 17.97 -7.87 -2.84
N GLN A 73 17.79 -8.63 -3.93
CA GLN A 73 18.75 -9.63 -4.37
C GLN A 73 20.04 -9.02 -4.93
N LYS A 74 19.95 -7.89 -5.66
CA LYS A 74 21.13 -7.25 -6.26
C LYS A 74 21.96 -6.44 -5.27
N LEU A 75 21.36 -5.97 -4.17
CA LEU A 75 22.05 -5.10 -3.19
C LEU A 75 22.33 -5.87 -1.88
N PRO A 76 23.54 -6.43 -1.69
CA PRO A 76 23.87 -7.24 -0.49
C PRO A 76 23.75 -6.43 0.81
N ARG A 77 24.10 -5.13 0.78
CA ARG A 77 23.93 -4.21 1.92
C ARG A 77 22.46 -4.06 2.33
N PHE A 78 21.54 -4.13 1.38
CA PHE A 78 20.11 -4.01 1.65
C PHE A 78 19.58 -5.31 2.28
N ARG A 79 19.99 -6.46 1.75
CA ARG A 79 19.69 -7.78 2.33
C ARG A 79 20.11 -7.91 3.80
N GLU A 80 21.30 -7.43 4.15
CA GLU A 80 21.75 -7.42 5.56
C GLU A 80 20.94 -6.49 6.46
N ARG A 81 20.58 -5.29 5.99
CA ARG A 81 19.73 -4.35 6.73
C ARG A 81 18.34 -4.94 6.98
N VAL A 82 17.78 -5.62 5.98
CA VAL A 82 16.51 -6.34 6.07
C VAL A 82 16.58 -7.42 7.16
N ALA A 83 17.61 -8.26 7.14
CA ALA A 83 17.77 -9.33 8.12
C ALA A 83 17.86 -8.79 9.56
N ARG A 84 18.53 -7.64 9.75
CA ARG A 84 18.56 -6.93 11.05
C ARG A 84 17.21 -6.35 11.45
N LEU A 85 16.48 -5.73 10.51
CA LEU A 85 15.16 -5.14 10.75
C LEU A 85 14.16 -6.22 11.17
N LYS A 86 14.19 -7.40 10.54
CA LYS A 86 13.38 -8.56 10.93
C LYS A 86 13.56 -8.89 12.40
N LYS A 87 14.80 -9.09 12.84
CA LYS A 87 15.12 -9.48 14.22
C LYS A 87 14.56 -8.48 15.22
N LYS A 88 14.59 -7.19 14.87
CA LYS A 88 14.09 -6.09 15.71
C LYS A 88 12.56 -5.99 15.73
N VAL A 89 11.89 -6.18 14.58
CA VAL A 89 10.44 -5.98 14.46
C VAL A 89 9.64 -7.21 14.90
N PHE A 90 10.14 -8.42 14.60
CA PHE A 90 9.37 -9.65 14.78
C PHE A 90 9.83 -10.52 15.95
N HIS A 91 10.97 -10.24 16.61
CA HIS A 91 11.46 -11.00 17.78
C HIS A 91 11.28 -12.53 17.64
N ASP A 92 11.69 -13.10 16.51
CA ASP A 92 11.57 -14.53 16.18
C ASP A 92 10.14 -15.11 16.10
N ARG A 93 9.08 -14.28 16.13
CA ARG A 93 7.72 -14.72 15.84
C ARG A 93 7.62 -15.22 14.40
N GLN A 94 7.29 -16.51 14.26
CA GLN A 94 6.98 -17.14 13.00
C GLN A 94 5.51 -16.85 12.64
N MET A 95 5.28 -15.97 11.68
CA MET A 95 3.99 -15.84 11.02
C MET A 95 3.84 -16.89 9.92
N THR A 96 2.62 -17.29 9.59
CA THR A 96 2.31 -18.12 8.42
C THR A 96 2.12 -17.26 7.17
N VAL A 97 2.22 -17.87 5.98
CA VAL A 97 1.96 -17.16 4.70
C VAL A 97 0.56 -16.53 4.71
N GLY A 98 -0.45 -17.23 5.22
CA GLY A 98 -1.81 -16.70 5.33
C GLY A 98 -1.92 -15.48 6.24
N GLN A 99 -1.22 -15.46 7.38
CA GLN A 99 -1.19 -14.29 8.25
C GLN A 99 -0.55 -13.09 7.57
N VAL A 100 0.53 -13.30 6.80
CA VAL A 100 1.16 -12.23 6.01
C VAL A 100 0.20 -11.69 4.96
N MET A 101 -0.57 -12.56 4.29
CA MET A 101 -1.58 -12.13 3.30
C MET A 101 -2.68 -11.30 3.94
N ILE A 102 -3.21 -11.72 5.10
CA ILE A 102 -4.20 -10.94 5.86
C ILE A 102 -3.61 -9.60 6.28
N LEU A 103 -2.36 -9.57 6.74
CA LEU A 103 -1.70 -8.36 7.18
C LEU A 103 -1.50 -7.34 6.04
N ARG A 104 -1.43 -7.79 4.77
CA ARG A 104 -1.40 -6.90 3.58
C ARG A 104 -2.71 -6.14 3.36
N MET A 105 -3.79 -6.57 3.99
CA MET A 105 -5.06 -5.85 3.98
C MET A 105 -5.08 -4.67 4.94
N LEU A 106 -4.16 -4.62 5.90
CA LEU A 106 -4.09 -3.51 6.84
C LEU A 106 -3.30 -2.35 6.23
N PRO A 107 -3.87 -1.14 6.14
CA PRO A 107 -3.22 0.01 5.52
C PRO A 107 -1.99 0.50 6.28
N PHE A 108 -1.90 0.16 7.58
CA PHE A 108 -0.87 0.64 8.49
C PHE A 108 0.45 -0.14 8.38
N VAL A 109 0.43 -1.33 7.77
CA VAL A 109 1.61 -2.18 7.68
C VAL A 109 2.28 -1.99 6.32
N HIS A 110 3.55 -1.57 6.35
CA HIS A 110 4.28 -1.19 5.14
C HIS A 110 4.44 -2.37 4.18
N PHE A 111 3.91 -2.24 2.96
CA PHE A 111 3.96 -3.25 1.90
C PHE A 111 5.33 -3.92 1.73
N HIS A 112 6.41 -3.13 1.79
CA HIS A 112 7.78 -3.63 1.66
C HIS A 112 8.18 -4.61 2.77
N LEU A 113 7.74 -4.38 4.01
CA LEU A 113 8.07 -5.27 5.13
C LEU A 113 7.47 -6.67 4.93
N LEU A 114 6.20 -6.74 4.52
CA LEU A 114 5.50 -7.99 4.25
C LEU A 114 6.05 -8.68 3.00
N SER A 115 6.52 -7.90 2.04
CA SER A 115 7.23 -8.43 0.88
C SER A 115 8.57 -9.07 1.26
N LEU A 116 9.34 -8.47 2.17
CA LEU A 116 10.59 -9.05 2.67
C LEU A 116 10.32 -10.35 3.42
N TYR A 117 9.34 -10.33 4.30
CA TYR A 117 8.97 -11.52 5.07
C TYR A 117 8.58 -12.67 4.15
N LEU A 118 7.75 -12.40 3.14
CA LEU A 118 7.34 -13.41 2.17
C LEU A 118 8.50 -13.91 1.31
N MET A 119 9.46 -13.05 0.98
CA MET A 119 10.67 -13.45 0.25
C MET A 119 11.49 -14.49 1.02
N GLU A 120 11.65 -14.32 2.34
CA GLU A 120 12.36 -15.29 3.18
C GLU A 120 11.62 -16.63 3.32
N MET A 121 10.28 -16.61 3.29
CA MET A 121 9.46 -17.83 3.34
C MET A 121 9.50 -18.65 2.05
N THR A 122 10.08 -18.11 0.98
CA THR A 122 10.04 -18.70 -0.35
C THR A 122 11.44 -19.00 -0.86
N SER A 123 11.60 -20.13 -1.54
CA SER A 123 12.91 -20.57 -2.03
C SER A 123 13.36 -19.88 -3.32
N ASN A 124 12.41 -19.37 -4.12
CA ASN A 124 12.70 -18.84 -5.45
C ASN A 124 11.74 -17.70 -5.83
N PHE A 125 12.11 -16.93 -6.86
CA PHE A 125 11.33 -15.80 -7.37
C PHE A 125 9.89 -16.18 -7.76
N ARG A 126 9.68 -17.36 -8.37
CA ARG A 126 8.35 -17.78 -8.80
C ARG A 126 7.44 -18.00 -7.60
N SER A 127 7.89 -18.73 -6.58
CA SER A 127 7.15 -18.94 -5.34
C SER A 127 6.85 -17.60 -4.64
N TYR A 128 7.84 -16.72 -4.50
CA TYR A 128 7.65 -15.37 -3.98
C TYR A 128 6.55 -14.62 -4.74
N MET A 129 6.60 -14.67 -6.07
CA MET A 129 5.68 -13.91 -6.89
C MET A 129 4.27 -14.46 -6.83
N THR A 130 4.10 -15.79 -6.87
CA THR A 130 2.80 -16.45 -6.72
C THR A 130 2.14 -16.07 -5.40
N TYR A 131 2.81 -16.25 -4.27
CA TYR A 131 2.24 -15.87 -2.97
C TYR A 131 2.03 -14.36 -2.86
N SER A 132 2.91 -13.56 -3.45
CA SER A 132 2.76 -12.11 -3.42
C SER A 132 1.52 -11.66 -4.18
N VAL A 133 1.31 -12.16 -5.40
CA VAL A 133 0.14 -11.87 -6.23
C VAL A 133 -1.14 -12.33 -5.53
N LEU A 134 -1.17 -13.56 -5.03
CA LEU A 134 -2.31 -14.05 -4.26
C LEU A 134 -2.63 -13.16 -3.06
N GLY A 135 -1.59 -12.70 -2.35
CA GLY A 135 -1.74 -11.84 -1.17
C GLY A 135 -2.15 -10.39 -1.47
N ILE A 136 -2.07 -9.93 -2.72
CA ILE A 136 -2.49 -8.58 -3.11
C ILE A 136 -3.85 -8.53 -3.80
N ILE A 137 -4.36 -9.65 -4.34
CA ILE A 137 -5.66 -9.67 -5.05
C ILE A 137 -6.77 -9.13 -4.14
N LEU A 138 -6.93 -9.72 -2.96
CA LEU A 138 -7.99 -9.34 -2.04
C LEU A 138 -7.90 -7.86 -1.60
N PRO A 139 -6.77 -7.35 -1.09
CA PRO A 139 -6.68 -5.93 -0.74
C PRO A 139 -6.82 -4.98 -1.95
N ALA A 140 -6.30 -5.35 -3.12
CA ALA A 140 -6.46 -4.54 -4.33
C ALA A 140 -7.93 -4.42 -4.71
N MET A 141 -8.68 -5.53 -4.71
CA MET A 141 -10.11 -5.53 -4.97
C MET A 141 -10.86 -4.70 -3.92
N LEU A 142 -10.59 -4.90 -2.63
CA LEU A 142 -11.27 -4.16 -1.57
C LEU A 142 -11.07 -2.65 -1.69
N PHE A 143 -9.83 -2.18 -1.81
CA PHE A 143 -9.54 -0.74 -1.89
C PHE A 143 -10.01 -0.12 -3.19
N THR A 144 -9.89 -0.84 -4.32
CA THR A 144 -10.46 -0.40 -5.59
C THR A 144 -11.99 -0.30 -5.48
N GLY A 145 -12.64 -1.30 -4.88
CA GLY A 145 -14.08 -1.29 -4.64
C GLY A 145 -14.53 -0.10 -3.81
N PHE A 146 -13.81 0.20 -2.72
CA PHE A 146 -14.07 1.42 -1.95
C PHE A 146 -13.92 2.68 -2.79
N GLY A 147 -12.87 2.78 -3.62
CA GLY A 147 -12.70 3.91 -4.54
C GLY A 147 -13.82 4.06 -5.56
N HIS A 148 -14.32 2.95 -6.08
CA HIS A 148 -15.44 2.93 -7.03
C HIS A 148 -16.75 3.37 -6.36
N ILE A 149 -17.06 2.84 -5.18
CA ILE A 149 -18.26 3.21 -4.41
C ILE A 149 -18.20 4.66 -3.92
N LEU A 150 -17.01 5.19 -3.61
CA LEU A 150 -16.86 6.58 -3.19
C LEU A 150 -17.31 7.60 -4.23
N VAL A 151 -17.32 7.23 -5.52
CA VAL A 151 -17.89 8.07 -6.59
C VAL A 151 -19.40 8.26 -6.41
N GLU A 152 -20.08 7.25 -5.88
CA GLU A 152 -21.53 7.26 -5.65
C GLU A 152 -21.89 7.89 -4.30
N LEU A 153 -20.90 8.13 -3.43
CA LEU A 153 -21.13 8.65 -2.09
C LEU A 153 -21.35 10.17 -2.13
N SER A 154 -22.62 10.58 -2.05
CA SER A 154 -22.99 12.00 -1.93
C SER A 154 -22.26 12.69 -0.77
N TRP A 155 -21.92 13.98 -0.93
CA TRP A 155 -21.26 14.83 0.07
C TRP A 155 -21.93 14.79 1.45
N VAL A 156 -23.25 14.51 1.46
CA VAL A 156 -24.07 14.34 2.65
C VAL A 156 -23.57 13.21 3.56
N TYR A 157 -22.97 12.15 3.01
CA TYR A 157 -22.44 11.02 3.76
C TYR A 157 -20.93 11.14 3.99
N ALA A 158 -20.20 11.76 3.06
CA ALA A 158 -18.74 11.94 3.17
C ALA A 158 -18.34 12.83 4.37
N LEU A 159 -19.04 13.96 4.57
CA LEU A 159 -18.75 14.93 5.63
C LEU A 159 -18.93 14.38 7.06
N PRO A 160 -20.03 13.67 7.42
CA PRO A 160 -20.18 13.10 8.75
C PRO A 160 -19.20 11.95 9.02
N ILE A 161 -18.86 11.14 8.02
CA ILE A 161 -17.83 10.09 8.16
C ILE A 161 -16.47 10.72 8.45
N LEU A 162 -16.10 11.78 7.72
CA LEU A 162 -14.86 12.52 7.96
C LEU A 162 -14.85 13.16 9.36
N GLY A 163 -15.96 13.77 9.76
CA GLY A 163 -16.12 14.36 11.10
C GLY A 163 -16.00 13.32 12.22
N LEU A 164 -16.59 12.14 12.03
CA LEU A 164 -16.49 11.02 12.98
C LEU A 164 -15.04 10.51 13.09
N LEU A 165 -14.35 10.33 11.96
CA LEU A 165 -12.96 9.89 11.94
C LEU A 165 -12.03 10.92 12.59
N ALA A 166 -12.25 12.21 12.33
CA ALA A 166 -11.51 13.29 12.99
C ALA A 166 -11.78 13.30 14.49
N ALA A 167 -13.04 13.18 14.93
CA ALA A 167 -13.41 13.10 16.33
C ALA A 167 -12.79 11.88 17.04
N ALA A 168 -12.79 10.72 16.38
CA ALA A 168 -12.12 9.52 16.88
C ALA A 168 -10.61 9.73 16.99
N PHE A 169 -9.97 10.31 15.98
CA PHE A 169 -8.54 10.66 16.03
C PHE A 169 -8.22 11.60 17.19
N PHE A 170 -9.00 12.67 17.38
CA PHE A 170 -8.85 13.58 18.52
C PHE A 170 -9.09 12.88 19.87
N TYR A 171 -10.05 11.96 19.94
CA TYR A 171 -10.36 11.22 21.16
C TYR A 171 -9.26 10.21 21.53
N LEU A 172 -8.70 9.49 20.55
CA LEU A 172 -7.60 8.56 20.77
C LEU A 172 -6.29 9.29 21.07
N GLY A 173 -5.99 10.39 20.36
CA GLY A 173 -4.80 11.21 20.62
C GLY A 173 -4.74 11.78 22.04
N ARG A 174 -5.91 12.08 22.63
CA ARG A 174 -6.01 12.51 24.03
C ARG A 174 -5.68 11.44 25.07
N ARG A 175 -5.64 10.15 24.70
CA ARG A 175 -5.32 9.07 25.64
C ARG A 175 -3.83 8.79 25.75
N GLU A 176 -3.04 9.12 24.73
CA GLU A 176 -1.59 8.91 24.70
C GLU A 176 -0.82 9.95 25.54
N GLU A 177 -1.41 11.13 25.77
CA GLU A 177 -0.76 12.25 26.46
C GLU A 177 -0.76 12.17 27.99
N ARG A 178 -1.22 11.07 28.62
CA ARG A 178 -1.01 10.90 30.07
C ARG A 178 0.45 10.51 30.31
N PRO A 179 1.32 11.41 30.80
CA PRO A 179 2.69 11.04 31.10
C PRO A 179 2.65 10.09 32.29
N ASP A 180 3.33 8.95 32.17
CA ASP A 180 3.54 8.06 33.31
C ASP A 180 4.15 8.88 34.45
N PRO A 181 3.61 8.81 35.69
CA PRO A 181 4.22 9.49 36.82
C PRO A 181 5.62 8.92 37.01
N ILE A 182 6.62 9.77 36.75
CA ILE A 182 8.05 9.48 36.89
C ILE A 182 8.27 8.86 38.27
N ARG A 183 8.56 7.55 38.32
CA ARG A 183 8.98 6.90 39.56
C ARG A 183 10.34 7.49 39.94
N PRO A 184 10.51 8.08 41.14
CA PRO A 184 11.81 8.58 41.56
C PRO A 184 12.81 7.42 41.61
N SER A 185 14.00 7.64 41.04
CA SER A 185 15.09 6.66 41.11
C SER A 185 15.51 6.49 42.57
N PRO A 186 15.86 5.26 43.02
CA PRO A 186 16.42 5.09 44.34
C PRO A 186 17.78 5.77 44.37
N SER A 187 17.83 6.89 45.10
CA SER A 187 19.07 7.54 45.48
C SER A 187 19.99 6.51 46.14
N ARG A 188 21.08 6.17 45.45
CA ARG A 188 22.25 5.57 46.10
C ARG A 188 22.89 6.63 46.98
N ALA A 189 22.56 6.58 48.27
CA ALA A 189 23.41 6.97 49.38
C ALA A 189 23.34 5.79 50.34
N GLY A 190 24.39 5.17 50.82
CA GLY A 190 25.79 5.53 51.00
C GLY A 190 26.24 4.63 52.14
#